data_AF-A0A355QI01-F1
#
_entry.id   AF-A0A355QI01-F1
#
_cell.length_a   1.000
_cell.length_b   1.000
_cell.length_c   1.000
_cell.angle_alpha   90.00
_cell.angle_beta   90.00
_cell.angle_gamma   90.00
#
_symmetry.space_group_name_H-M   'P 1'
#
loop_
_entity.id
_entity.type
_entity.pdbx_description
1 polymer ?
#
loop_
_entity_poly.entity_id
_entity_poly.type
_entity_poly.pdbx_seq_one_letter_code
_entity_poly.pdbx_strand_id
1 'polypeptide(L)'
;ASDVLHALEGASGLPPVPSTPRRSNRVQGDLRAAVTLVSAWVSQAAKDLDLDATLLGTRSDIEALVRGEGETRLASGWRGDVVGSALSDLLSGRAALAFDGEGGLLLEDRDGS
;
A
#
# COMPACT_ATOMS: atom_id res chain seq x y z
N ALA A 1 -17.47 -5.74 37.55
CA ALA A 1 -18.64 -5.64 36.66
C ALA A 1 -19.35 -4.28 36.78
N SER A 2 -19.38 -3.66 37.97
CA SER A 2 -20.07 -2.36 38.20
C SER A 2 -19.46 -1.16 37.48
N ASP A 3 -18.14 -1.13 37.21
CA ASP A 3 -17.48 0.05 36.62
C ASP A 3 -17.91 0.33 35.18
N VAL A 4 -18.19 -0.72 34.41
CA VAL A 4 -18.65 -0.60 33.01
C VAL A 4 -20.07 -0.01 32.99
N LEU A 5 -20.94 -0.41 33.91
CA LEU A 5 -22.31 0.08 33.98
C LEU A 5 -22.35 1.56 34.38
N HIS A 6 -21.53 1.95 35.36
CA HIS A 6 -21.40 3.35 35.79
C HIS A 6 -20.83 4.26 34.67
N ALA A 7 -19.95 3.73 33.82
CA ALA A 7 -19.43 4.45 32.67
C ALA A 7 -20.51 4.66 31.58
N LEU A 8 -21.43 3.72 31.40
CA LEU A 8 -22.52 3.83 30.43
C LEU A 8 -23.59 4.84 30.88
N GLU A 9 -23.92 4.90 32.17
CA GLU A 9 -24.87 5.88 32.72
C GLU A 9 -24.41 7.32 32.50
N GLY A 10 -23.10 7.59 32.66
CA GLY A 10 -22.50 8.90 32.39
C GLY A 10 -22.43 9.28 30.90
N ALA A 11 -22.51 8.31 29.99
CA ALA A 11 -22.40 8.55 28.55
C ALA A 11 -23.70 9.05 27.90
N SER A 12 -24.84 8.87 28.57
CA SER A 12 -26.18 9.19 28.03
C SER A 12 -26.42 10.68 27.73
N GLY A 13 -25.63 11.58 28.33
CA GLY A 13 -25.70 13.03 28.14
C GLY A 13 -24.52 13.66 27.40
N LEU A 14 -23.57 12.85 26.90
CA LEU A 14 -22.39 13.37 26.20
C LEU A 14 -22.74 13.79 24.77
N PRO A 15 -22.09 14.84 24.25
CA PRO A 15 -22.21 15.18 22.84
C PRO A 15 -21.79 13.98 21.98
N PRO A 16 -22.44 13.76 20.83
CA PRO A 16 -22.10 12.65 19.95
C PRO A 16 -20.61 12.72 19.62
N VAL A 17 -19.91 11.58 19.77
CA VAL A 17 -18.52 11.47 19.36
C VAL A 17 -18.44 11.92 17.91
N PRO A 18 -17.55 12.88 17.57
CA PRO A 18 -17.39 13.31 16.19
C PRO A 18 -17.24 12.07 15.32
N SER A 19 -18.15 11.91 14.35
CA SER A 19 -18.02 10.83 13.40
C SER A 19 -16.68 11.03 12.71
N THR A 20 -15.72 10.12 12.94
CA THR A 20 -14.53 10.09 12.11
C THR A 20 -15.03 10.00 10.67
N PRO A 21 -14.70 10.97 9.80
CA PRO A 21 -15.21 10.98 8.46
C PRO A 21 -14.85 9.61 7.87
N ARG A 22 -15.87 8.81 7.54
CA ARG A 22 -15.66 7.52 6.87
C ARG A 22 -14.88 7.86 5.63
N ARG A 23 -13.57 7.57 5.64
CA ARG A 23 -12.70 7.72 4.48
C ARG A 23 -13.46 7.07 3.32
N SER A 24 -13.79 7.85 2.29
CA SER A 24 -14.84 7.44 1.35
C SER A 24 -14.55 6.02 0.84
N ASN A 25 -15.56 5.16 0.80
CA ASN A 25 -15.39 3.74 0.44
C ASN A 25 -14.71 3.57 -0.93
N ARG A 26 -14.86 4.56 -1.82
CA ARG A 26 -14.15 4.66 -3.11
C ARG A 26 -12.64 4.82 -2.93
N VAL A 27 -12.20 5.84 -2.19
CA VAL A 27 -10.76 6.04 -1.87
C VAL A 27 -10.17 4.80 -1.21
N GLN A 28 -10.92 4.14 -0.34
CA GLN A 28 -10.44 2.91 0.30
C GLN A 28 -10.38 1.71 -0.65
N GLY A 29 -11.28 1.64 -1.65
CA GLY A 29 -11.22 0.67 -2.74
C GLY A 29 -10.01 0.89 -3.66
N ASP A 30 -9.76 2.14 -4.04
CA ASP A 30 -8.63 2.51 -4.90
C ASP A 30 -7.29 2.19 -4.22
N LEU A 31 -7.17 2.49 -2.93
CA LEU A 31 -6.00 2.12 -2.12
C LEU A 31 -5.79 0.60 -2.06
N ARG A 32 -6.86 -0.20 -1.95
CA ARG A 32 -6.75 -1.67 -1.95
C ARG A 32 -6.23 -2.20 -3.28
N ALA A 33 -6.73 -1.67 -4.40
CA ALA A 33 -6.27 -2.06 -5.72
C ALA A 33 -4.79 -1.71 -5.92
N ALA A 34 -4.38 -0.48 -5.57
CA ALA A 34 -2.99 -0.05 -5.66
C ALA A 34 -2.06 -0.90 -4.78
N VAL A 35 -2.44 -1.17 -3.53
CA VAL A 35 -1.67 -2.04 -2.64
C VAL A 35 -1.52 -3.45 -3.22
N THR A 36 -2.54 -4.00 -3.87
CA THR A 36 -2.47 -5.32 -4.53
C THR A 36 -1.47 -5.31 -5.69
N LEU A 37 -1.51 -4.31 -6.56
CA LEU A 37 -0.58 -4.19 -7.68
C LEU A 37 0.87 -4.04 -7.20
N VAL A 38 1.10 -3.16 -6.22
CA VAL A 38 2.43 -2.98 -5.63
C VAL A 38 2.91 -4.27 -4.95
N SER A 39 2.03 -4.98 -4.24
CA SER A 39 2.39 -6.26 -3.61
C SER A 39 2.80 -7.30 -4.66
N ALA A 40 2.05 -7.40 -5.76
CA ALA A 40 2.35 -8.32 -6.86
C ALA A 40 3.72 -8.01 -7.49
N TRP A 41 4.00 -6.73 -7.75
CA TRP A 41 5.30 -6.31 -8.27
C TRP A 41 6.46 -6.58 -7.30
N VAL A 42 6.28 -6.28 -6.01
CA VAL A 42 7.31 -6.57 -4.99
C VAL A 42 7.59 -8.08 -4.91
N SER A 43 6.57 -8.92 -4.99
CA SER A 43 6.76 -10.39 -5.04
C SER A 43 7.51 -10.84 -6.29
N GLN A 44 7.20 -10.26 -7.45
CA GLN A 44 7.93 -10.53 -8.69
C GLN A 44 9.39 -10.11 -8.59
N ALA A 45 9.67 -8.88 -8.18
CA ALA A 45 11.02 -8.36 -8.03
C ALA A 45 11.84 -9.19 -7.02
N ALA A 46 11.23 -9.65 -5.93
CA ALA A 46 11.89 -10.54 -4.96
C ALA A 46 12.29 -11.88 -5.58
N LYS A 47 11.41 -12.46 -6.40
CA LYS A 47 11.68 -13.69 -7.16
C LYS A 47 12.85 -13.49 -8.14
N ASP A 48 12.86 -12.37 -8.86
CA ASP A 48 13.92 -12.07 -9.84
C ASP A 48 15.29 -11.85 -9.20
N LEU A 49 15.31 -11.44 -7.93
CA LEU A 49 16.53 -11.22 -7.14
C LEU A 49 16.93 -12.42 -6.28
N ASP A 50 16.14 -13.51 -6.27
CA ASP A 50 16.29 -14.65 -5.36
C ASP A 50 16.29 -14.22 -3.87
N LEU A 51 15.34 -13.36 -3.49
CA LEU A 51 15.18 -12.83 -2.14
C LEU A 51 13.80 -13.15 -1.56
N ASP A 52 13.71 -13.16 -0.23
CA ASP A 52 12.42 -13.11 0.46
C ASP A 52 11.79 -11.72 0.25
N ALA A 53 10.52 -11.67 -0.16
CA ALA A 53 9.82 -10.42 -0.45
C ALA A 53 9.73 -9.46 0.76
N THR A 54 9.72 -9.99 1.98
CA THR A 54 9.74 -9.18 3.21
C THR A 54 11.06 -8.44 3.40
N LEU A 55 12.15 -8.90 2.75
CA LEU A 55 13.41 -8.15 2.70
C LEU A 55 13.31 -6.91 1.83
N LEU A 56 12.44 -6.88 0.82
CA LEU A 56 12.17 -5.68 0.03
C LEU A 56 11.20 -4.74 0.77
N GLY A 57 10.11 -5.28 1.33
CA GLY A 57 9.18 -4.49 2.13
C GLY A 57 8.04 -5.32 2.71
N THR A 58 7.52 -4.86 3.85
CA THR A 58 6.34 -5.47 4.47
C THR A 58 5.04 -4.92 3.87
N ARG A 59 3.92 -5.58 4.18
CA ARG A 59 2.57 -5.08 3.87
C ARG A 59 2.37 -3.64 4.34
N SER A 60 2.82 -3.32 5.55
CA SER A 60 2.69 -1.98 6.14
C SER A 60 3.53 -0.94 5.38
N ASP A 61 4.72 -1.31 4.91
CA ASP A 61 5.57 -0.45 4.08
C ASP A 61 4.88 -0.13 2.74
N ILE A 62 4.24 -1.14 2.12
CA ILE A 62 3.47 -0.96 0.88
C ILE A 62 2.28 -0.02 1.11
N GLU A 63 1.54 -0.20 2.21
CA GLU A 63 0.40 0.66 2.54
C GLU A 63 0.82 2.10 2.83
N ALA A 64 1.99 2.31 3.43
CA ALA A 64 2.56 3.64 3.63
C ALA A 64 2.94 4.28 2.28
N LEU A 65 3.60 3.53 1.40
CA LEU A 65 4.01 4.00 0.07
C LEU A 65 2.80 4.43 -0.76
N VAL A 66 1.77 3.59 -0.83
CA VAL A 66 0.54 3.88 -1.59
C VAL A 66 -0.22 5.08 -1.03
N ARG A 67 -0.12 5.33 0.29
CA ARG A 67 -0.70 6.53 0.93
C ARG A 67 0.12 7.80 0.69
N GLY A 68 1.29 7.70 0.07
CA GLY A 68 2.24 8.81 -0.07
C GLY A 68 2.86 9.22 1.27
N GLU A 69 2.86 8.33 2.26
CA GLU A 69 3.57 8.56 3.52
C GLU A 69 5.08 8.44 3.24
N GLY A 70 5.83 9.51 3.56
CA GLY A 70 7.25 9.62 3.20
C GLY A 70 8.15 8.58 3.90
N GLU A 71 9.35 8.39 3.33
CA GLU A 71 10.44 7.53 3.83
C GLU A 71 10.02 6.08 4.14
N THR A 72 9.47 5.38 3.14
CA THR A 72 9.33 3.92 3.23
C THR A 72 10.65 3.23 2.89
N ARG A 73 10.88 2.05 3.48
CA ARG A 73 12.04 1.21 3.12
C ARG A 73 12.05 0.81 1.65
N LEU A 74 10.88 0.77 1.01
CA LEU A 74 10.71 0.49 -0.42
C LEU A 74 11.19 1.65 -1.32
N ALA A 75 11.24 2.87 -0.79
CA ALA A 75 11.59 4.08 -1.54
C ALA A 75 13.00 4.61 -1.22
N SER A 76 13.78 3.91 -0.37
CA SER A 76 15.07 4.41 0.12
C SER A 76 16.16 3.33 0.15
N GLY A 77 17.42 3.79 0.07
CA GLY A 77 18.60 2.92 0.02
C GLY A 77 18.58 1.92 -1.14
N TRP A 78 19.31 0.81 -0.98
CA TRP A 78 19.43 -0.21 -2.03
C TRP A 78 18.09 -0.78 -2.51
N ARG A 79 17.06 -0.78 -1.66
CA ARG A 79 15.69 -1.21 -2.04
C ARG A 79 15.07 -0.23 -3.01
N GLY A 80 15.20 1.07 -2.71
CA GLY A 80 14.77 2.14 -3.61
C GLY A 80 15.48 2.06 -4.97
N ASP A 81 16.77 1.71 -4.97
CA ASP A 81 17.54 1.56 -6.22
C ASP A 81 17.03 0.41 -7.10
N VAL A 82 16.45 -0.63 -6.49
CA VAL A 82 16.01 -1.83 -7.22
C VAL A 82 14.53 -1.77 -7.59
N VAL A 83 13.66 -1.29 -6.70
CA VAL A 83 12.20 -1.27 -6.93
C VAL A 83 11.57 0.12 -6.83
N GLY A 84 12.26 1.11 -6.28
CA GLY A 84 11.68 2.41 -5.94
C GLY A 84 11.23 3.22 -7.15
N SER A 85 12.06 3.32 -8.20
CA SER A 85 11.71 4.03 -9.44
C SER A 85 10.52 3.38 -10.13
N ALA A 86 10.60 2.07 -10.35
CA ALA A 86 9.54 1.22 -10.90
C ALA A 86 8.19 1.40 -10.16
N LEU A 87 8.21 1.41 -8.83
CA LEU A 87 7.01 1.63 -8.02
C LEU A 87 6.48 3.06 -8.14
N SER A 88 7.35 4.05 -8.23
CA SER A 88 6.95 5.45 -8.45
C SER A 88 6.30 5.64 -9.82
N ASP A 89 6.85 5.03 -10.87
CA ASP A 89 6.30 5.08 -12.23
C ASP A 89 4.95 4.36 -12.30
N LEU A 90 4.81 3.20 -11.66
CA LEU A 90 3.53 2.48 -11.58
C LEU A 90 2.46 3.31 -10.84
N LEU A 91 2.78 3.86 -9.67
CA LEU A 91 1.83 4.63 -8.86
C LEU A 91 1.46 5.98 -9.48
N SER A 92 2.35 6.58 -10.26
CA SER A 92 2.09 7.80 -11.01
C SER A 92 1.41 7.56 -12.36
N GLY A 93 1.29 6.30 -12.78
CA GLY A 93 0.67 5.91 -14.04
C GLY A 93 1.55 6.05 -15.28
N ARG A 94 2.87 6.24 -15.10
CA ARG A 94 3.89 6.20 -16.17
C ARG A 94 4.30 4.78 -16.55
N ALA A 95 4.01 3.79 -15.71
CA ALA A 95 4.20 2.38 -16.03
C ALA A 95 2.90 1.58 -15.91
N ALA A 96 2.83 0.45 -16.63
CA ALA A 96 1.76 -0.55 -16.53
C ALA A 96 2.34 -1.89 -16.07
N LEU A 97 1.61 -2.58 -15.19
CA LEU A 97 1.94 -3.96 -14.80
C LEU A 97 1.26 -4.93 -15.78
N ALA A 98 2.06 -5.80 -16.39
CA ALA A 98 1.59 -6.79 -17.36
C ALA A 98 2.14 -8.19 -17.04
N PHE A 99 1.51 -9.21 -17.60
CA PHE A 99 2.08 -10.56 -17.60
C PHE A 99 3.14 -10.67 -18.70
N ASP A 100 4.25 -11.33 -18.39
CA ASP A 100 5.37 -11.53 -19.32
C ASP A 100 5.14 -12.62 -20.38
N GLY A 101 4.04 -13.38 -20.27
CA GLY A 101 3.74 -14.53 -21.13
C GLY A 101 4.33 -15.86 -20.65
N GLU A 102 5.17 -15.85 -19.63
CA GLU A 102 5.80 -17.02 -18.99
C GLU A 102 5.28 -17.26 -17.56
N GLY A 103 4.28 -16.48 -17.14
CA GLY A 103 3.64 -16.58 -15.83
C GLY A 103 4.28 -15.70 -14.76
N GLY A 104 5.22 -14.85 -15.13
CA GLY A 104 5.71 -13.74 -14.32
C GLY A 104 5.03 -12.42 -14.68
N LEU A 105 5.51 -11.37 -14.03
CA LEU A 105 5.06 -10.00 -14.23
C LEU A 105 6.21 -9.13 -14.71
N LEU A 106 5.90 -8.12 -15.51
CA LEU A 106 6.83 -7.09 -15.92
C LEU A 106 6.18 -5.71 -15.83
N LEU A 107 7.00 -4.66 -15.78
CA LEU A 107 6.53 -3.29 -15.92
C LEU A 107 6.86 -2.79 -17.33
N GLU A 108 5.83 -2.29 -18.01
CA GLU A 108 5.97 -1.61 -19.31
C GLU A 108 5.90 -0.11 -19.10
N ASP A 109 6.80 0.62 -19.77
CA ASP A 109 6.72 2.07 -19.86
C ASP A 109 5.51 2.48 -20.70
N ARG A 110 4.72 3.43 -20.21
CA ARG A 110 3.55 3.97 -20.91
C ARG A 110 3.87 5.22 -21.71
N ASP A 111 5.01 5.87 -21.45
CA ASP A 111 5.43 7.07 -22.18
C ASP A 111 6.05 6.74 -23.55
N GLY A 112 6.29 5.45 -23.84
CA GLY A 112 6.83 4.95 -25.11
C GLY A 112 5.82 4.28 -26.08
N SER A 113 4.51 4.25 -25.75
CA SER A 113 3.46 3.65 -26.58
C SER A 113 2.70 4.65 -27.45
#